data_AF-A0A4Y2EFG0-F1
#
_entry.id   AF-A0A4Y2EFG0-F1
#
_cell.length_a   1.000
_cell.length_b   1.000
_cell.length_c   1.000
_cell.angle_alpha   90.00
_cell.angle_beta   90.00
_cell.angle_gamma   90.00
#
_symmetry.space_group_name_H-M   'P 1'
#
loop_
_entity.id
_entity.type
_entity.pdbx_description
1 polymer ?
#
loop_
_entity_poly.entity_id
_entity_poly.type
_entity_poly.pdbx_seq_one_letter_code
_entity_poly.pdbx_strand_id
1 'polypeptide(L)'
;MDKKDLVTRIARWALLLEEFDYEIVHRSGQRMQHVDALSRYPVAIIASDTLTARLKRAQQEGEYTQSLRSMIGSNNDSDFFDKNEILYKYVDGCELIVVPRDMQTEIIKVSS
;
A
#
# COMPACT_ATOMS: atom_id res chain seq x y z
N MET A 1 -12.35 -36.71 0.34
CA MET A 1 -11.00 -36.56 0.90
C MET A 1 -11.06 -37.14 2.29
N ASP A 2 -10.32 -38.23 2.54
CA ASP A 2 -10.44 -38.95 3.79
C ASP A 2 -9.66 -38.27 4.91
N LYS A 3 -10.11 -38.45 6.16
CA LYS A 3 -9.49 -37.85 7.35
C LYS A 3 -7.99 -38.20 7.45
N LYS A 4 -7.60 -39.40 7.01
CA LYS A 4 -6.19 -39.85 6.95
C LYS A 4 -5.34 -39.01 5.99
N ASP A 5 -5.89 -38.59 4.85
CA ASP A 5 -5.17 -37.79 3.86
C ASP A 5 -4.93 -36.37 4.35
N LEU A 6 -5.93 -35.79 5.04
CA LEU A 6 -5.81 -34.46 5.62
C LEU A 6 -4.72 -34.41 6.70
N VAL A 7 -4.71 -35.40 7.61
CA VAL A 7 -3.70 -35.54 8.67
C VAL A 7 -2.30 -35.64 8.08
N THR A 8 -2.13 -36.38 6.98
CA THR A 8 -0.84 -36.53 6.32
C THR A 8 -0.33 -35.21 5.72
N ARG A 9 -1.22 -34.40 5.14
CA ARG A 9 -0.86 -33.09 4.55
C ARG A 9 -0.45 -32.04 5.58
N ILE A 10 -0.96 -32.13 6.80
CA ILE A 10 -0.71 -31.12 7.85
C ILE A 10 0.33 -31.57 8.88
N ALA A 11 0.73 -32.84 8.91
CA ALA A 11 1.62 -33.41 9.93
C ALA A 11 2.94 -32.65 10.10
N ARG A 12 3.60 -32.29 8.99
CA ARG A 12 4.85 -31.50 9.03
C ARG A 12 4.64 -30.12 9.66
N TRP A 13 3.51 -29.48 9.37
CA TRP A 13 3.17 -28.16 9.93
C TRP A 13 2.77 -28.26 11.39
N ALA A 14 2.07 -29.32 11.80
CA ALA A 14 1.70 -29.55 13.19
C ALA A 14 2.93 -29.64 14.11
N LEU A 15 3.99 -30.34 13.68
CA LEU A 15 5.26 -30.41 14.41
C LEU A 15 5.94 -29.04 14.53
N LEU A 16 5.93 -28.23 13.46
CA LEU A 16 6.50 -26.88 13.49
C LEU A 16 5.70 -25.94 14.41
N LEU A 17 4.37 -26.08 14.39
CA LEU A 17 3.48 -25.23 15.18
C LEU A 17 3.50 -25.59 16.67
N GLU A 18 3.95 -26.80 17.05
CA GLU A 18 4.09 -27.24 18.45
C GLU A 18 5.02 -26.35 19.27
N GLU A 19 5.95 -25.64 18.61
CA GLU A 19 6.86 -24.68 19.26
C GLU A 19 6.16 -23.39 19.73
N PHE A 20 4.91 -23.15 19.31
CA PHE A 20 4.16 -21.93 19.60
C PHE A 20 2.98 -22.20 20.52
N ASP A 21 2.65 -21.22 21.36
CA ASP A 21 1.39 -21.22 22.11
C ASP A 21 0.28 -20.62 21.24
N TYR A 22 -0.66 -21.46 20.78
CA TYR A 22 -1.75 -21.04 19.89
C TYR A 22 -3.06 -21.77 20.16
N GLU A 23 -4.16 -21.09 19.83
CA GLU A 23 -5.51 -21.65 19.87
C GLU A 23 -6.10 -21.74 18.46
N ILE A 24 -6.69 -22.89 18.12
CA ILE A 24 -7.37 -23.08 16.83
C ILE A 24 -8.79 -22.50 16.93
N VAL A 25 -8.98 -21.31 16.37
CA VAL A 25 -10.27 -20.61 16.35
C VAL A 25 -10.84 -20.56 14.93
N HIS A 26 -12.05 -21.10 14.74
CA HIS A 26 -12.78 -20.93 13.49
C HIS A 26 -13.27 -19.47 13.34
N ARG A 27 -12.97 -18.84 12.20
CA ARG A 27 -13.45 -17.50 11.85
C ARG A 27 -14.21 -17.55 10.53
N SER A 28 -15.40 -16.96 10.50
CA SER A 28 -16.19 -16.80 9.26
C SER A 28 -15.42 -15.93 8.26
N GLY A 29 -15.52 -16.24 6.96
CA GLY A 29 -14.83 -15.48 5.90
C GLY A 29 -15.11 -13.97 5.90
N GLN A 30 -16.31 -13.53 6.31
CA GLN A 30 -16.63 -12.11 6.49
C GLN A 30 -15.72 -11.39 7.50
N ARG A 31 -15.18 -12.11 8.48
CA ARG A 31 -14.23 -11.59 9.49
C ARG A 31 -12.77 -11.72 9.04
N MET A 32 -12.53 -12.24 7.83
CA MET A 32 -11.20 -12.46 7.24
C MET A 32 -11.00 -11.70 5.93
N GLN A 33 -11.83 -10.69 5.65
CA GLN A 33 -11.73 -9.87 4.43
C GLN A 33 -10.34 -9.25 4.24
N HIS A 34 -9.69 -8.81 5.32
CA HIS A 34 -8.32 -8.31 5.27
C HIS A 34 -7.34 -9.39 4.78
N VAL A 35 -7.44 -10.63 5.29
CA VAL A 35 -6.59 -11.75 4.85
C VAL A 35 -6.86 -12.09 3.38
N ASP A 36 -8.13 -12.15 2.97
CA ASP A 36 -8.51 -12.44 1.58
C ASP A 36 -7.93 -11.39 0.63
N ALA A 37 -8.08 -10.09 0.95
CA ALA A 37 -7.50 -9.00 0.17
C ALA A 37 -5.96 -9.11 0.08
N LEU A 38 -5.27 -9.32 1.20
CA LEU A 38 -3.80 -9.43 1.21
C LEU A 38 -3.31 -10.65 0.43
N SER A 39 -4.02 -11.78 0.52
CA SER A 39 -3.67 -13.01 -0.17
C SER A 39 -3.83 -12.94 -1.69
N ARG A 40 -4.81 -12.18 -2.18
CA ARG A 40 -5.11 -12.00 -3.61
C ARG A 40 -4.24 -10.95 -4.28
N TYR A 41 -3.79 -9.94 -3.53
CA TYR A 41 -3.00 -8.83 -4.04
C TYR A 41 -1.59 -8.70 -3.39
N PRO A 42 -0.77 -9.77 -3.36
CA PRO A 42 0.53 -9.75 -2.70
C PRO A 42 1.50 -8.72 -3.33
N VAL A 43 1.38 -8.48 -4.64
CA VAL A 43 2.20 -7.50 -5.36
C VAL A 43 1.79 -6.06 -5.04
N ALA A 44 0.49 -5.78 -4.81
CA ALA A 44 0.01 -4.42 -4.54
C ALA A 44 0.55 -3.85 -3.23
N ILE A 45 0.80 -4.70 -2.23
CA ILE A 45 1.34 -4.30 -0.91
C ILE A 45 2.84 -3.99 -0.99
N ILE A 46 3.60 -4.85 -1.69
CA ILE A 46 5.04 -4.62 -1.89
C ILE A 46 5.23 -3.40 -2.81
N ALA A 47 4.38 -3.29 -3.83
CA ALA A 47 4.33 -2.13 -4.71
C ALA A 47 3.94 -0.87 -3.95
N SER A 48 2.98 -0.88 -3.00
CA SER A 48 2.60 0.36 -2.31
C SER A 48 3.75 0.96 -1.51
N ASP A 49 4.51 0.17 -0.77
CA ASP A 49 5.63 0.68 0.02
C ASP A 49 6.80 1.13 -0.87
N THR A 50 7.12 0.35 -1.90
CA THR A 50 8.20 0.71 -2.84
C THR A 50 7.83 1.87 -3.78
N LEU A 51 6.58 1.93 -4.25
CA LEU A 51 6.03 3.00 -5.06
C LEU A 51 5.92 4.28 -4.25
N THR A 52 5.49 4.22 -2.99
CA THR A 52 5.44 5.39 -2.10
C THR A 52 6.85 5.92 -1.84
N ALA A 53 7.83 5.05 -1.59
CA ALA A 53 9.22 5.47 -1.42
C ALA A 53 9.82 6.09 -2.70
N ARG A 54 9.54 5.50 -3.87
CA ARG A 54 9.97 6.04 -5.17
C ARG A 54 9.28 7.36 -5.49
N LEU A 55 7.99 7.48 -5.20
CA LEU A 55 7.20 8.70 -5.36
C LEU A 55 7.77 9.84 -4.51
N LYS A 56 8.02 9.57 -3.23
CA LYS A 56 8.67 10.52 -2.32
C LYS A 56 10.00 11.01 -2.89
N ARG A 57 10.88 10.09 -3.32
CA ARG A 57 12.18 10.44 -3.92
C ARG A 57 11.99 11.31 -5.17
N ALA A 58 11.14 10.89 -6.10
CA ALA A 58 10.91 11.62 -7.35
C ALA A 58 10.31 13.03 -7.12
N GLN A 59 9.42 13.20 -6.14
CA GLN A 59 8.92 14.52 -5.76
C GLN A 59 10.00 15.39 -5.10
N GLN A 60 10.88 14.79 -4.30
CA GLN A 60 11.96 15.52 -3.64
C GLN A 60 13.07 15.93 -4.61
N GLU A 61 13.36 15.14 -5.65
CA GLU A 61 14.39 15.45 -6.65
C GLU A 61 13.86 16.32 -7.80
N GLY A 62 12.55 16.31 -8.04
CA GLY A 62 11.93 17.04 -9.15
C GLY A 62 11.91 18.55 -8.96
N GLU A 63 12.51 19.29 -9.90
CA GLU A 63 12.55 20.77 -9.88
C GLU A 63 11.15 21.42 -9.83
N TYR A 64 10.18 20.84 -10.56
CA TYR A 64 8.80 21.30 -10.59
C TYR A 64 8.11 21.12 -9.22
N THR A 65 8.24 19.95 -8.60
CA THR A 65 7.61 19.62 -7.32
C THR A 65 8.28 20.36 -6.15
N GLN A 66 9.59 20.59 -6.21
CA GLN A 66 10.29 21.47 -5.28
C GLN A 66 9.82 22.92 -5.37
N SER A 67 9.60 23.42 -6.59
CA SER A 67 9.06 24.77 -6.81
C SER A 67 7.64 24.92 -6.25
N LEU A 68 6.80 23.90 -6.40
CA LEU A 68 5.48 23.88 -5.76
C LEU A 68 5.57 23.90 -4.23
N ARG A 69 6.51 23.14 -3.66
CA ARG A 69 6.76 23.12 -2.22
C ARG A 69 7.20 24.45 -1.65
N SER A 70 8.09 25.18 -2.33
CA SER A 70 8.55 26.50 -1.85
C SER A 70 7.44 27.57 -1.88
N MET A 71 6.40 27.35 -2.69
CA MET A 71 5.22 28.22 -2.73
C MET A 71 4.20 27.91 -1.62
N ILE A 72 4.30 26.78 -0.91
CA ILE A 72 3.43 26.45 0.24
C ILE A 72 3.70 27.46 1.36
N GLY A 73 2.67 28.22 1.75
CA GLY A 73 2.75 29.23 2.81
C GLY A 73 3.26 30.61 2.36
N SER A 74 3.75 30.75 1.13
CA SER A 74 4.26 32.03 0.59
C SER A 74 3.15 32.88 -0.04
N ASN A 75 2.02 32.27 -0.43
CA ASN A 75 0.82 32.95 -0.91
C ASN A 75 -0.41 32.26 -0.32
N ASN A 76 -1.39 33.05 0.10
CA ASN A 76 -2.52 32.65 0.94
C ASN A 76 -3.58 31.75 0.23
N ASP A 77 -3.25 31.18 -0.93
CA ASP A 77 -4.22 30.53 -1.82
C ASP A 77 -3.54 29.52 -2.76
N SER A 78 -2.63 28.68 -2.23
CA SER A 78 -2.17 27.52 -2.99
C SER A 78 -2.94 26.29 -2.54
N ASP A 79 -3.61 25.63 -3.49
CA ASP A 79 -4.28 24.34 -3.27
C ASP A 79 -3.29 23.22 -2.92
N PHE A 80 -1.98 23.51 -2.90
CA PHE A 80 -0.92 22.55 -2.69
C PHE A 80 -0.55 22.45 -1.21
N PHE A 81 -0.37 21.22 -0.74
CA PHE A 81 0.00 20.96 0.65
C PHE A 81 0.82 19.69 0.78
N ASP A 82 1.61 19.60 1.84
CA ASP A 82 2.42 18.43 2.15
C ASP A 82 1.75 17.56 3.22
N LYS A 83 1.74 16.25 2.96
CA LYS A 83 1.23 15.23 3.90
C LYS A 83 2.15 14.02 3.85
N ASN A 84 2.75 13.69 5.00
CA ASN A 84 3.73 12.58 5.12
C ASN A 84 4.91 12.69 4.13
N GLU A 85 5.41 13.91 3.90
CA GLU A 85 6.49 14.23 2.94
C GLU A 85 6.14 13.98 1.47
N ILE A 86 4.85 13.83 1.15
CA ILE A 86 4.31 13.74 -0.20
C ILE A 86 3.52 15.00 -0.49
N LEU A 87 3.70 15.55 -1.68
CA LEU A 87 2.99 16.73 -2.18
C LEU A 87 1.61 16.33 -2.73
N TYR A 88 0.59 17.05 -2.27
CA TYR A 88 -0.80 16.92 -2.68
C TYR A 88 -1.33 18.24 -3.25
N LYS A 89 -2.46 18.15 -3.97
CA LYS A 89 -3.28 19.27 -4.41
C LYS A 89 -4.74 19.00 -4.03
N TYR A 90 -5.43 20.00 -3.48
CA TYR A 90 -6.88 19.99 -3.35
C TYR A 90 -7.53 20.28 -4.71
N VAL A 91 -8.41 19.39 -5.16
CA VAL A 91 -9.21 19.55 -6.39
C VAL A 91 -10.63 19.07 -6.09
N ASP A 92 -11.62 19.95 -6.23
CA ASP A 92 -13.04 19.64 -5.99
C ASP A 92 -13.32 18.98 -4.62
N GLY A 93 -12.61 19.44 -3.58
CA GLY A 93 -12.71 18.89 -2.23
C GLY A 93 -11.99 17.56 -2.01
N CYS A 94 -11.30 17.03 -3.02
CA CYS A 94 -10.49 15.81 -2.94
C CYS A 94 -9.00 16.12 -2.77
N GLU A 95 -8.32 15.33 -1.94
CA GLU A 95 -6.86 15.35 -1.77
C GLU A 95 -6.21 14.45 -2.84
N LEU A 96 -5.55 15.05 -3.84
CA LEU A 96 -4.92 14.31 -4.92
C LEU A 96 -3.39 14.36 -4.82
N ILE A 97 -2.73 13.22 -5.01
CA ILE A 97 -1.27 13.13 -5.06
C ILE A 97 -0.75 13.82 -6.32
N VAL A 98 0.26 14.68 -6.18
CA VAL A 98 0.93 15.30 -7.33
C VAL A 98 1.92 14.29 -7.92
N VAL A 99 1.57 13.65 -9.03
CA VAL A 99 2.42 12.64 -9.67
C VAL A 99 3.54 13.30 -10.50
N PRO A 100 4.83 13.01 -10.23
CA PRO A 100 5.95 13.42 -11.08
C PRO A 100 5.81 12.86 -12.51
N ARG A 101 6.25 13.62 -13.53
CA ARG A 101 6.08 13.24 -14.95
C ARG A 101 6.56 11.82 -15.24
N ASP A 102 7.72 11.46 -14.72
CA ASP A 102 8.38 10.18 -14.99
C ASP A 102 7.62 8.97 -14.39
N MET A 103 6.67 9.22 -13.49
CA MET A 103 5.87 8.19 -12.81
C MET A 103 4.43 8.08 -13.34
N GLN A 104 3.99 8.99 -14.22
CA GLN A 104 2.60 9.03 -14.70
C GLN A 104 2.17 7.71 -15.37
N THR A 105 2.99 7.21 -16.30
CA THR A 105 2.70 5.97 -17.05
C THR A 105 2.60 4.74 -16.14
N GLU A 106 3.44 4.68 -15.11
CA GLU A 106 3.44 3.57 -14.15
C GLU A 106 2.17 3.60 -13.30
N ILE A 107 1.80 4.77 -12.77
CA ILE A 107 0.61 4.92 -11.92
C ILE A 107 -0.68 4.64 -12.70
N ILE A 108 -0.77 5.05 -13.97
CA ILE A 108 -1.93 4.74 -14.83
C ILE A 108 -2.08 3.23 -15.02
N LYS A 109 -0.98 2.51 -15.24
CA LYS A 109 -1.00 1.05 -15.42
C LYS A 109 -1.39 0.29 -14.15
N VAL A 110 -1.00 0.78 -12.98
CA VAL A 110 -1.35 0.16 -11.68
C VAL A 110 -2.82 0.44 -11.31
N SER A 111 -3.40 1.52 -11.83
CA SER A 111 -4.77 1.94 -11.53
C SER A 111 -5.83 1.41 -12.50
N SER A 112 -5.41 0.73 -13.59
CA SER A 112 -6.27 0.13 -14.61
C SER A 112 -6.44 -1.37 -14.37
#